data_AF-A0A3B8JWL3-F1
#
_entry.id   AF-A0A3B8JWL3-F1
#
_cell.length_a   1.000
_cell.length_b   1.000
_cell.length_c   1.000
_cell.angle_alpha   90.00
_cell.angle_beta   90.00
_cell.angle_gamma   90.00
#
_symmetry.space_group_name_H-M   'P 1'
#
loop_
_entity.id
_entity.type
_entity.pdbx_description
1 polymer ?
#
loop_
_entity_poly.entity_id
_entity_poly.type
_entity_poly.pdbx_seq_one_letter_code
_entity_poly.pdbx_strand_id
1 'polypeptide(L)'
;MERPAKEKPALLIIDMVKDNLDPEHPHPITPFALQLIPRINSLIGMFRKHGWPVVFSTDAFHEGDFIFGGRMKPHSLAGTRG
;
A
#
# COMPACT_ATOMS: atom_id res chain seq x y z
N MET A 1 29.30 29.04 -3.04
CA MET A 1 29.02 27.59 -3.09
C MET A 1 27.64 27.38 -2.48
N GLU A 2 26.65 27.03 -3.31
CA GLU A 2 25.32 26.64 -2.81
C GLU A 2 25.46 25.33 -2.02
N ARG A 3 24.92 25.30 -0.79
CA ARG A 3 24.80 24.04 -0.06
C ARG A 3 23.76 23.19 -0.80
N PRO A 4 24.04 21.93 -1.17
CA PRO A 4 23.01 21.08 -1.74
C PRO A 4 21.83 21.04 -0.78
N ALA A 5 20.62 21.26 -1.31
CA ALA A 5 19.41 21.21 -0.52
C ALA A 5 19.38 19.88 0.23
N LYS A 6 19.06 19.90 1.53
CA LYS A 6 19.00 18.69 2.35
C LYS A 6 17.85 17.84 1.80
N GLU A 7 18.19 16.81 1.02
CA GLU A 7 17.21 15.93 0.40
C GLU A 7 16.28 15.34 1.46
N LYS A 8 14.99 15.26 1.14
CA LYS A 8 13.97 14.67 1.99
C LYS A 8 13.35 13.48 1.25
N PRO A 9 13.65 12.24 1.65
CA PRO A 9 13.08 11.08 1.00
C PRO A 9 11.59 10.97 1.31
N ALA A 10 10.86 10.25 0.45
CA ALA A 10 9.47 9.86 0.69
C ALA A 10 9.35 8.33 0.64
N LEU A 11 8.56 7.77 1.56
CA LEU A 11 8.22 6.35 1.56
C LEU A 11 6.83 6.18 0.95
N LEU A 12 6.76 5.48 -0.18
CA LEU A 12 5.51 5.10 -0.81
C LEU A 12 5.17 3.66 -0.48
N ILE A 13 3.98 3.44 0.08
CA ILE A 13 3.40 2.12 0.35
C ILE A 13 2.25 1.93 -0.63
N ILE A 14 2.36 0.94 -1.52
CA ILE A 14 1.45 0.74 -2.65
C ILE A 14 0.58 -0.49 -2.40
N ASP A 15 -0.73 -0.33 -2.48
CA ASP A 15 -1.75 -1.39 -2.50
C ASP A 15 -1.63 -2.47 -1.40
N MET A 16 -1.12 -2.07 -0.24
CA MET A 16 -1.05 -2.92 0.97
C MET A 16 -2.38 -2.89 1.74
N VAL A 17 -3.48 -3.22 1.06
CA VAL A 17 -4.84 -3.34 1.62
C VAL A 17 -5.20 -4.80 1.88
N LYS A 18 -6.31 -5.06 2.59
CA LYS A 18 -6.65 -6.43 3.03
C LYS A 18 -7.09 -7.29 1.86
N ASP A 19 -7.81 -6.73 0.90
CA ASP A 19 -8.27 -7.48 -0.27
C ASP A 19 -7.11 -8.05 -1.10
N ASN A 20 -5.95 -7.37 -1.11
CA ASN A 20 -4.77 -7.83 -1.83
C ASN A 20 -3.98 -8.91 -1.08
N LEU A 21 -4.22 -9.05 0.22
CA LEU A 21 -3.47 -9.92 1.14
C LEU A 21 -4.37 -10.87 1.94
N ASP A 22 -5.57 -11.16 1.43
CA ASP A 22 -6.55 -12.02 2.10
C ASP A 22 -5.98 -13.43 2.30
N PRO A 23 -5.75 -13.89 3.55
CA PRO A 23 -5.23 -15.23 3.81
C PRO A 23 -6.24 -16.34 3.48
N GLU A 24 -7.54 -16.04 3.39
CA GLU A 24 -8.57 -17.01 3.02
C GLU A 24 -8.62 -17.26 1.50
N HIS A 25 -8.18 -16.28 0.71
CA HIS A 25 -8.08 -16.38 -0.76
C HIS A 25 -6.70 -15.91 -1.25
N PRO A 26 -5.61 -16.57 -0.82
CA PRO A 26 -4.27 -16.02 -1.02
C PRO A 26 -3.86 -16.13 -2.48
N HIS A 27 -3.38 -15.02 -3.04
CA HIS A 27 -2.45 -15.09 -4.17
C HIS A 27 -1.18 -15.85 -3.75
N PRO A 28 -0.44 -16.49 -4.68
CA PRO A 28 0.80 -17.21 -4.36
C PRO A 28 1.83 -16.37 -3.58
N ILE A 29 1.81 -15.05 -3.74
CA ILE A 29 2.72 -14.12 -3.07
C ILE A 29 2.30 -13.74 -1.64
N THR A 30 1.02 -13.92 -1.28
CA THR A 30 0.43 -13.49 0.00
C THR A 30 1.22 -13.91 1.23
N PRO A 31 1.63 -15.18 1.42
CA PRO A 31 2.37 -15.59 2.62
C PRO A 31 3.72 -14.89 2.75
N PHE A 32 4.35 -14.51 1.63
CA PHE A 32 5.60 -13.76 1.63
C PHE A 32 5.36 -12.28 1.90
N ALA A 33 4.34 -11.69 1.27
CA ALA A 33 3.96 -10.29 1.48
C ALA A 33 3.59 -10.00 2.95
N LEU A 34 2.88 -10.92 3.61
CA LEU A 34 2.56 -10.81 5.05
C LEU A 34 3.82 -10.75 5.92
N GLN A 35 4.90 -11.45 5.54
CA GLN A 35 6.17 -11.43 6.27
C GLN A 35 6.91 -10.09 6.14
N LEU A 36 6.61 -9.27 5.12
CA LEU A 36 7.19 -7.93 4.98
C LEU A 36 6.55 -6.89 5.90
N ILE A 37 5.32 -7.10 6.39
CA ILE A 37 4.56 -6.12 7.19
C ILE A 37 5.36 -5.58 8.39
N PRO A 38 6.02 -6.41 9.22
CA PRO A 38 6.81 -5.90 10.35
C PRO A 38 7.98 -5.02 9.90
N ARG A 39 8.60 -5.31 8.74
CA ARG A 39 9.72 -4.53 8.20
C ARG A 39 9.25 -3.20 7.64
N ILE A 40 8.12 -3.19 6.95
CA ILE A 40 7.45 -1.97 6.47
C ILE A 40 7.10 -1.07 7.66
N ASN A 41 6.52 -1.62 8.73
CA ASN A 41 6.20 -0.85 9.94
C ASN A 41 7.44 -0.25 10.62
N SER A 42 8.55 -0.97 10.66
CA SER A 42 9.83 -0.45 11.15
C SER A 42 10.33 0.73 10.30
N LEU A 43 10.24 0.61 8.96
CA LEU A 43 10.64 1.66 8.03
C LEU A 43 9.75 2.90 8.15
N ILE A 44 8.43 2.74 8.26
CA ILE A 44 7.48 3.81 8.55
C ILE A 44 7.86 4.53 9.85
N GLY A 45 8.20 3.78 10.90
CA GLY A 45 8.65 4.32 12.17
C GLY A 45 9.90 5.18 12.03
N MET A 46 10.86 4.74 11.22
CA MET A 46 12.06 5.51 10.89
C MET A 46 11.72 6.83 10.17
N PHE A 47 10.88 6.78 9.13
CA PHE A 47 10.47 7.97 8.38
C PHE A 47 9.74 8.99 9.28
N ARG A 48 8.80 8.53 10.10
CA ARG A 48 8.06 9.39 11.04
C ARG A 48 8.97 10.06 12.06
N LYS A 49 9.98 9.35 12.59
CA LYS A 49 10.98 9.93 13.52
C LYS A 49 11.80 11.06 12.89
N HIS A 50 12.04 11.00 11.59
CA HIS A 50 12.78 12.04 10.85
C HIS A 50 11.87 13.16 10.30
N GLY A 51 10.55 13.07 10.50
CA GLY A 51 9.59 13.99 9.90
C GLY A 51 9.51 13.87 8.37
N TRP A 52 9.85 12.71 7.82
CA TRP A 52 9.78 12.44 6.38
C TRP A 52 8.41 11.87 5.98
N PRO A 53 7.93 12.19 4.77
CA PRO A 53 6.62 11.76 4.31
C PRO A 53 6.52 10.23 4.16
N VAL A 54 5.40 9.70 4.63
CA VAL A 54 4.94 8.33 4.38
C VAL A 54 3.60 8.44 3.67
N VAL A 55 3.54 7.97 2.43
CA VAL A 55 2.37 8.06 1.56
C VAL A 55 1.83 6.65 1.32
N PHE A 56 0.56 6.45 1.60
CA PHE A 56 -0.16 5.23 1.25
C PHE A 56 -0.93 5.51 -0.04
N SER A 57 -0.54 4.83 -1.13
CA SER A 57 -1.23 4.88 -2.41
C SER A 57 -1.96 3.55 -2.56
N THR A 58 -3.28 3.57 -2.40
CA THR A 58 -4.09 2.36 -2.39
C THR A 58 -5.30 2.54 -3.28
N ASP A 59 -5.67 1.47 -3.97
CA ASP A 59 -6.93 1.39 -4.70
C ASP A 59 -8.15 1.60 -3.78
N ALA A 60 -9.16 2.27 -4.33
CA ALA A 60 -10.44 2.56 -3.69
C ALA A 60 -11.53 2.68 -4.78
N PHE A 61 -11.85 1.54 -5.41
CA PHE A 61 -12.75 1.48 -6.55
C PHE A 61 -14.22 1.61 -6.14
N HIS A 62 -15.07 1.98 -7.11
CA HIS A 62 -16.51 1.84 -7.01
C HIS A 62 -16.96 0.58 -7.76
N GLU A 63 -18.03 -0.08 -7.31
CA GLU A 63 -18.55 -1.30 -7.95
C GLU A 63 -18.86 -1.13 -9.44
N GLY A 64 -19.25 0.09 -9.84
CA GLY A 64 -19.55 0.44 -11.24
C GLY A 64 -18.34 0.84 -12.08
N ASP A 65 -17.13 0.81 -11.54
CA ASP A 65 -15.93 1.19 -12.29
C ASP A 65 -15.68 0.21 -13.45
N PHE A 66 -15.27 0.76 -14.59
CA PHE A 66 -15.09 0.01 -15.83
C PHE A 66 -14.13 -1.17 -15.70
N ILE A 67 -13.21 -1.13 -14.73
CA ILE A 67 -12.21 -2.16 -14.46
C ILE A 67 -12.87 -3.52 -14.12
N PHE A 68 -14.06 -3.50 -13.52
CA PHE A 68 -14.85 -4.69 -13.20
C PHE A 68 -15.73 -5.20 -14.35
N GLY A 69 -15.80 -4.49 -15.48
CA GLY A 69 -16.51 -4.96 -16.67
C GLY A 69 -15.84 -6.12 -17.40
N GLY A 70 -14.63 -6.50 -17.00
CA GLY A 70 -13.84 -7.58 -17.57
C GLY A 70 -13.89 -8.87 -16.75
N ARG A 71 -12.72 -9.50 -16.54
CA ARG A 71 -12.56 -10.73 -15.74
C ARG A 71 -12.23 -10.46 -14.27
N MET A 72 -11.97 -9.21 -13.93
CA MET A 72 -11.62 -8.80 -12.58
C MET A 72 -12.88 -8.74 -11.73
N LYS A 73 -12.87 -9.47 -10.62
CA LYS A 73 -13.95 -9.38 -9.63
C LYS A 73 -13.79 -8.06 -8.85
N PRO A 74 -14.91 -7.47 -8.38
CA PRO A 74 -14.88 -6.37 -7.44
C PRO A 74 -13.97 -6.67 -6.24
N HIS A 75 -13.00 -5.78 -5.99
CA HIS A 75 -12.09 -5.78 -4.85
C HIS A 75 -11.62 -4.35 -4.58
N SER A 76 -11.04 -4.09 -3.41
CA SER A 76 -10.54 -2.77 -2.98
C SER A 76 -11.62 -1.68 -3.11
N LEU A 77 -12.85 -2.03 -2.72
CA LEU A 77 -14.00 -1.15 -2.86
C LEU A 77 -14.00 -0.07 -1.78
N ALA A 78 -14.24 1.18 -2.20
CA ALA A 78 -14.29 2.33 -1.31
C ALA A 78 -15.33 2.14 -0.19
N GLY A 79 -14.93 2.43 1.04
CA GLY A 79 -15.80 2.31 2.23
C GLY A 79 -15.98 0.90 2.78
N THR A 80 -15.31 -0.11 2.20
CA THR A 80 -15.32 -1.46 2.74
C THR A 80 -14.18 -1.69 3.73
N ARG A 81 -14.17 -2.86 4.38
CA ARG A 81 -13.07 -3.29 5.25
C ARG A 81 -11.78 -3.58 4.45
N GLY A 82 -11.96 -3.91 3.16
CA GLY A 82 -10.97 -4.40 2.22
C GLY A 82 -9.78 -3.49 2.03
#